data_AF-A0A2R4SXZ4-F1
#
_entry.id   AF-A0A2R4SXZ4-F1
#
_cell.length_a   1.000
_cell.length_b   1.000
_cell.length_c   1.000
_cell.angle_alpha   90.00
_cell.angle_beta   90.00
_cell.angle_gamma   90.00
#
_symmetry.space_group_name_H-M   'P 1'
#
loop_
_entity.id
_entity.type
_entity.pdbx_description
1 polymer ?
#
loop_
_entity_poly.entity_id
_entity_poly.type
_entity_poly.pdbx_seq_one_letter_code
_entity_poly.pdbx_strand_id
1 'polypeptide(L)' 'MVYDIAAAERELGYRPVTTYEDSLAATVEWLVEQLHGKEWTDAFPKMAAQYAPFGDLFGYADEDAWLEQHGRGAK' A
#
# COMPACT_ATOMS: atom_id res chain seq x y z
N MET A 1 14.97 8.47 0.86
CA MET A 1 15.73 9.33 1.78
C MET A 1 15.60 8.75 3.17
N VAL A 2 16.65 8.71 3.97
CA VAL A 2 16.60 8.28 5.38
C VAL A 2 16.87 9.50 6.24
N TYR A 3 16.00 9.76 7.21
CA TYR A 3 16.12 10.90 8.10
C TYR A 3 16.72 10.47 9.44
N ASP A 4 17.58 11.30 10.01
CA ASP A 4 18.06 11.12 11.38
C ASP A 4 16.97 11.58 12.37
N ILE A 5 16.51 10.66 13.21
CA ILE A 5 15.44 10.87 14.19
C ILE A 5 16.01 11.10 15.61
N ALA A 6 17.34 11.13 15.79
CA ALA A 6 17.98 11.23 17.10
C ALA A 6 17.60 12.51 17.86
N ALA A 7 17.32 13.62 17.15
CA ALA A 7 16.80 14.84 17.78
C ALA A 7 15.42 14.63 18.40
N ALA A 8 14.51 13.92 17.72
CA ALA A 8 13.18 13.61 18.24
C ALA A 8 13.26 12.71 19.48
N GLU A 9 14.19 11.76 19.52
CA GLU A 9 14.39 10.93 20.72
C GLU A 9 14.85 11.76 21.93
N ARG A 10 15.83 12.66 21.73
CA ARG A 10 16.41 13.45 22.83
C ARG A 10 15.50 14.59 23.29
N GLU A 11 14.86 15.27 22.35
CA GLU A 11 14.12 16.51 22.62
C GLU A 11 12.64 16.24 22.90
N LEU A 12 12.07 15.22 22.26
CA LEU A 12 10.65 14.88 22.39
C LEU A 12 10.42 13.57 23.15
N GLY A 13 11.48 12.86 23.54
CA GLY A 13 11.36 11.54 24.18
C GLY A 13 10.76 10.48 23.24
N TYR A 14 10.85 10.71 21.92
CA TYR A 14 10.26 9.81 20.93
C TYR A 14 10.82 8.39 21.06
N ARG A 15 9.93 7.40 20.99
CA ARG A 15 10.26 5.98 20.90
C ARG A 15 9.42 5.34 19.80
N PRO A 16 10.02 4.65 18.82
CA PRO A 16 9.27 3.88 17.84
C PRO A 16 8.35 2.88 18.55
N VAL A 17 7.07 2.89 18.20
CA VAL A 17 6.06 1.98 18.79
C VAL A 17 6.18 0.57 18.21
N THR A 18 6.69 0.44 16.99
CA THR A 18 6.85 -0.82 16.27
C THR A 18 7.99 -0.71 15.25
N THR A 19 8.48 -1.83 14.75
CA THR A 19 9.38 -1.89 13.59
C THR A 19 8.57 -2.11 12.30
N TYR A 20 9.21 -1.93 11.15
CA TYR A 20 8.57 -2.24 9.88
C TYR A 20 8.20 -3.72 9.81
N GLU A 21 9.15 -4.59 10.16
CA GLU A 21 9.01 -6.04 10.15
C GLU A 21 7.88 -6.51 11.07
N ASP A 22 7.80 -5.96 12.28
CA ASP A 22 6.77 -6.32 13.26
C ASP A 22 5.37 -5.83 12.84
N SER A 23 5.27 -4.70 12.14
CA SER A 23 3.99 -4.13 11.69
C SER A 23 3.45 -4.75 10.40
N LEU A 24 4.33 -5.36 9.59
CA LEU A 24 3.99 -5.72 8.21
C LEU A 24 2.88 -6.78 8.13
N ALA A 25 3.01 -7.86 8.91
CA ALA A 25 2.06 -8.98 8.85
C ALA A 25 0.63 -8.54 9.19
N ALA A 26 0.46 -7.80 10.30
CA ALA A 26 -0.84 -7.28 10.71
C ALA A 26 -1.41 -6.26 9.72
N THR A 27 -0.55 -5.44 9.11
CA THR A 27 -0.99 -4.46 8.09
C THR A 27 -1.51 -5.17 6.84
N VAL A 28 -0.81 -6.21 6.38
CA VAL A 28 -1.24 -7.01 5.22
C VAL A 28 -2.55 -7.73 5.50
N GLU A 29 -2.68 -8.38 6.66
CA GLU A 29 -3.90 -9.05 7.06
C GLU A 29 -5.10 -8.09 7.06
N TRP A 30 -4.94 -6.92 7.67
CA TRP A 30 -5.99 -5.90 7.68
C TRP A 30 -6.36 -5.44 6.26
N LEU A 31 -5.39 -5.21 5.37
CA LEU A 31 -5.66 -4.81 3.99
C LEU A 31 -6.45 -5.88 3.23
N VAL A 32 -6.07 -7.16 3.38
CA VAL A 32 -6.75 -8.28 2.73
C VAL A 32 -8.19 -8.38 3.22
N GLU A 33 -8.43 -8.24 4.52
CA GLU A 33 -9.78 -8.25 5.09
C GLU A 33 -10.64 -7.08 4.58
N GLN A 34 -10.09 -5.87 4.49
CA GLN A 34 -10.84 -4.71 4.00
C GLN A 34 -11.25 -4.85 2.51
N LEU A 35 -10.40 -5.49 1.72
CA LEU A 35 -10.58 -5.67 0.27
C LEU A 35 -11.37 -6.94 -0.09
N HIS A 36 -11.72 -7.78 0.89
CA HIS A 36 -12.36 -9.05 0.60
C HIS A 36 -13.74 -8.87 -0.08
N GLY A 37 -13.77 -9.11 -1.39
CA GLY A 37 -14.96 -8.99 -2.23
C GLY A 37 -15.36 -7.57 -2.59
N LYS A 38 -14.43 -6.59 -2.51
CA LYS A 38 -14.68 -5.18 -2.84
C LYS A 38 -13.53 -4.61 -3.65
N GLU A 39 -13.85 -3.69 -4.54
CA GLU A 39 -12.84 -2.87 -5.21
C GLU A 39 -12.14 -1.95 -4.21
N TRP A 40 -10.86 -1.66 -4.47
CA TRP A 40 -10.07 -0.81 -3.57
C TRP A 40 -10.62 0.62 -3.49
N THR A 41 -11.24 1.11 -4.56
CA THR A 41 -11.87 2.43 -4.61
C THR A 41 -13.06 2.55 -3.67
N ASP A 42 -13.81 1.46 -3.49
CA ASP A 42 -14.94 1.38 -2.55
C ASP A 42 -14.45 1.22 -1.11
N ALA A 43 -13.38 0.45 -0.89
CA ALA A 43 -12.81 0.24 0.44
C ALA A 43 -12.07 1.50 0.96
N PHE A 44 -11.44 2.28 0.06
CA PHE A 44 -10.63 3.45 0.38
C PHE A 44 -11.05 4.71 -0.40
N PRO A 45 -12.26 5.24 -0.17
CA PRO A 45 -12.84 6.32 -0.99
C PRO A 45 -12.04 7.63 -0.94
N LYS A 46 -11.38 7.92 0.20
CA LYS A 46 -10.50 9.10 0.32
C LYS A 46 -9.26 8.99 -0.57
N MET A 47 -8.67 7.78 -0.64
CA MET A 47 -7.51 7.53 -1.48
C MET A 47 -7.93 7.61 -2.96
N ALA A 48 -9.03 6.96 -3.33
CA ALA A 48 -9.56 7.04 -4.68
C ALA A 48 -9.78 8.50 -5.14
N ALA A 49 -10.41 9.33 -4.30
CA ALA A 49 -10.62 10.75 -4.60
C ALA A 49 -9.31 11.53 -4.75
N GLN A 50 -8.29 11.24 -3.93
CA GLN A 50 -7.01 11.93 -3.99
C GLN A 50 -6.22 11.58 -5.26
N TYR A 51 -6.33 10.33 -5.73
CA TYR A 51 -5.56 9.85 -6.88
C TYR A 51 -6.30 9.98 -8.22
N ALA A 52 -7.62 10.12 -8.22
CA ALA A 52 -8.42 10.30 -9.43
C ALA A 52 -7.90 11.37 -10.42
N PRO A 53 -7.35 12.53 -9.99
CA PRO A 53 -6.79 13.51 -10.92
C PRO A 53 -5.53 13.03 -11.68
N PHE A 54 -4.86 12.00 -11.17
CA PHE A 54 -3.61 11.46 -11.73
C PHE A 54 -3.82 10.17 -12.54
N GLY A 55 -5.07 9.72 -12.70
CA GLY A 55 -5.43 8.48 -13.39
C GLY A 55 -5.75 7.34 -12.43
N ASP A 56 -5.77 6.12 -12.97
CA ASP A 56 -5.90 4.91 -12.15
C ASP A 56 -4.58 4.66 -11.41
N LEU A 57 -4.65 4.60 -10.08
CA LEU A 57 -3.49 4.45 -9.21
C LEU A 57 -2.78 3.11 -9.42
N PHE A 58 -3.55 2.04 -9.67
CA PHE A 58 -3.01 0.69 -9.78
C PHE A 58 -3.05 0.15 -11.21
N GLY A 59 -4.01 0.58 -12.04
CA GLY A 59 -4.04 0.21 -13.46
C GLY A 59 -4.32 -1.28 -13.69
N TYR A 60 -5.12 -1.92 -12.83
CA TYR A 60 -5.30 -3.39 -12.86
C TYR A 60 -5.78 -3.92 -14.22
N ALA A 61 -6.64 -3.16 -14.93
CA ALA A 61 -7.11 -3.56 -16.26
C ALA A 61 -5.99 -3.60 -17.31
N ASP A 62 -5.03 -2.68 -17.23
CA ASP A 62 -3.89 -2.65 -18.14
C ASP A 62 -2.89 -3.77 -17.81
N GLU A 63 -2.68 -4.04 -16.51
CA GLU A 63 -1.89 -5.18 -16.04
C GLU A 63 -2.50 -6.51 -16.49
N ASP A 64 -3.82 -6.68 -16.33
CA ASP A 64 -4.55 -7.88 -16.77
C ASP A 64 -4.45 -8.07 -18.28
N ALA A 65 -4.65 -7.01 -19.07
CA ALA A 65 -4.50 -7.06 -20.52
C ALA A 65 -3.07 -7.42 -20.95
N TRP A 66 -2.06 -6.94 -20.21
CA TRP A 66 -0.67 -7.31 -20.44
C TRP A 66 -0.41 -8.79 -20.11
N LEU A 67 -0.92 -9.27 -18.98
CA LEU A 67 -0.82 -10.68 -18.54
C LEU A 67 -1.51 -11.63 -19.51
N GLU A 68 -2.67 -11.26 -20.06
CA GLU A 68 -3.36 -12.05 -21.08
C GLU A 68 -2.52 -12.21 -22.36
N GLN A 69 -1.82 -11.13 -22.76
CA GLN A 69 -1.02 -11.09 -23.98
C GLN A 69 0.37 -11.75 -23.81
N HIS A 70 0.98 -11.67 -22.61
CA HIS A 70 2.39 -12.02 -22.39
C HIS A 70 2.62 -13.09 -21.30
N GLY A 71 1.59 -13.46 -20.54
CA GLY A 71 1.69 -14.34 -19.37
C GLY A 71 1.97 -15.82 -19.64
N ARG A 72 2.22 -16.23 -20.89
CA ARG A 72 2.62 -17.61 -21.22
C ARG A 72 4.14 -17.76 -21.25
N GLY A 73 4.75 -17.80 -20.07
CA GLY A 73 6.19 -18.06 -19.91
C GLY A 73 6.69 -18.41 -18.51
N ALA A 74 5.83 -18.58 -17.51
CA ALA A 74 6.23 -19.04 -16.18
C ALA A 74 5.83 -20.50 -15.96
N LYS A 75 6.51 -21.42 -16.67
CA LYS A 75 6.68 -22.80 -16.21
C LYS A 75 7.97 -23.38 -16.75
#